data_AF-D2H761-F1
#
_entry.id   AF-D2H761-F1
#
_cell.length_a   1.000
_cell.length_b   1.000
_cell.length_c   1.000
_cell.angle_alpha   90.00
_cell.angle_beta   90.00
_cell.angle_gamma   90.00
#
_symmetry.space_group_name_H-M   'P 1'
#
loop_
_entity.id
_entity.type
_entity.pdbx_description
1 polymer ?
#
loop_
_entity_poly.entity_id
_entity_poly.type
_entity_poly.pdbx_seq_one_letter_code
_entity_poly.pdbx_strand_id
1 'polypeptide(L)'
;VSRDLPEKQGEIEAHIKDLGQLEEQLNRLLLWLSPIRNQLEIYNQPNQTGPFDIKEIEVAVQAKQPDVEGILAKGQHLYKEKPATQPVKRKLEDLSSDWKAVTHLLQELRAKQPGPAPGLTPVGAPPSQTVTLVTQPAVTKETAISKLEMPSSLLLEVPALADFNRAWTELTDWLSLLDRVIKSQRVMVGDLEDINEMIIKQKATLQDLEQRRPQLEELITAAQNLKNKTSNQEARTIITDRIERIQSQWDEVQEHLQNRRQQLNEMLKDSTQWLEAKEEAEQVLGQARAKLETWKEAPYTMDAIQKKITETKQLAKDLRQWQINVDVANDLALKLLRDYSADDTRKVHMITENINASWASIHKRVSEREAALEETHRLLQQFPLDLEKFLAWLTEAETTANVLQDATHKERLLEDSKGVRELMKQWQ
;
A
#
# COMPACT_ATOMS: atom_id res chain seq x y z
N VAL A 1 22.47 53.05 -13.45
CA VAL A 1 21.81 51.73 -13.27
C VAL A 1 21.75 51.08 -14.64
N SER A 2 22.50 50.00 -14.86
CA SER A 2 22.57 49.35 -16.18
C SER A 2 21.18 48.86 -16.60
N ARG A 3 20.78 49.15 -17.85
CA ARG A 3 19.53 48.64 -18.45
C ARG A 3 19.54 47.13 -18.66
N ASP A 4 20.70 46.48 -18.50
CA ASP A 4 20.87 45.04 -18.73
C ASP A 4 20.36 44.18 -17.56
N LEU A 5 20.25 44.74 -16.34
CA LEU A 5 19.87 43.97 -15.16
C LEU A 5 18.40 43.52 -15.16
N PRO A 6 17.42 44.39 -15.51
CA PRO A 6 16.02 43.97 -15.62
C PRO A 6 15.77 42.97 -16.76
N GLU A 7 16.49 43.08 -17.87
CA GLU A 7 16.40 42.15 -18.99
C GLU A 7 16.94 40.77 -18.60
N LYS A 8 18.10 40.72 -17.92
CA LYS A 8 18.67 39.48 -17.38
C LYS A 8 17.80 38.86 -16.29
N GLN A 9 17.14 39.66 -15.47
CA GLN A 9 16.17 39.17 -14.50
C GLN A 9 14.96 38.51 -15.21
N GLY A 10 14.42 39.16 -16.25
CA GLY A 10 13.33 38.59 -17.05
C GLY A 10 13.71 37.27 -17.75
N GLU A 11 14.93 37.18 -18.28
CA GLU A 11 15.46 35.93 -18.85
C GLU A 11 15.55 34.79 -17.81
N ILE A 12 16.00 35.10 -16.58
CA ILE A 12 16.12 34.11 -15.50
C ILE A 12 14.75 33.65 -15.02
N GLU A 13 13.79 34.58 -14.86
CA GLU A 13 12.42 34.26 -14.47
C GLU A 13 11.72 33.37 -15.51
N ALA A 14 11.94 33.64 -16.81
CA ALA A 14 11.46 32.80 -17.90
C ALA A 14 12.06 31.38 -17.83
N HIS A 15 13.37 31.25 -17.60
CA HIS A 15 14.02 29.94 -17.47
C HIS A 15 13.55 29.15 -16.24
N ILE A 16 13.31 29.80 -15.10
CA ILE A 16 12.78 29.15 -13.90
C ILE A 16 11.37 28.61 -14.16
N LYS A 17 10.54 29.40 -14.86
CA LYS A 17 9.20 28.99 -15.25
C LYS A 17 9.23 27.79 -16.21
N ASP A 18 10.10 27.81 -17.21
CA ASP A 18 10.26 26.73 -18.18
C ASP A 18 10.76 25.43 -17.53
N LEU A 19 11.68 25.54 -16.55
CA LEU A 19 12.15 24.40 -15.76
C LEU A 19 11.06 23.83 -14.86
N GLY A 20 10.27 24.68 -14.20
CA GLY A 20 9.14 24.26 -13.37
C GLY A 20 8.08 23.52 -14.20
N GLN A 21 7.78 24.03 -15.41
CA GLN A 21 6.85 23.37 -16.32
C GLN A 21 7.39 22.02 -16.81
N LEU A 22 8.68 21.93 -17.14
CA LEU A 22 9.32 20.67 -17.53
C LEU A 22 9.24 19.65 -16.39
N GLU A 23 9.57 20.04 -15.16
CA GLU A 23 9.53 19.15 -14.01
C GLU A 23 8.11 18.64 -13.75
N GLU A 24 7.08 19.48 -13.87
CA GLU A 24 5.70 19.07 -13.71
C GLU A 24 5.27 18.07 -14.80
N GLN A 25 5.58 18.32 -16.07
CA GLN A 25 5.27 17.41 -17.16
C GLN A 25 6.00 16.06 -17.00
N LEU A 26 7.24 16.11 -16.51
CA LEU A 26 8.05 14.93 -16.28
C LEU A 26 7.52 14.07 -15.12
N ASN A 27 7.10 14.69 -14.01
CA ASN A 27 6.45 13.98 -12.90
C ASN A 27 5.12 13.33 -13.36
N ARG A 28 4.33 14.02 -14.18
CA ARG A 28 3.06 13.48 -14.72
C ARG A 28 3.30 12.26 -15.60
N LEU A 29 4.31 12.30 -16.48
CA LEU A 29 4.65 11.16 -17.33
C LEU A 29 5.21 9.98 -16.54
N LEU A 30 6.06 10.22 -15.53
CA LEU A 30 6.57 9.17 -14.65
C LEU A 30 5.45 8.48 -13.85
N LEU A 31 4.53 9.25 -13.29
CA LEU A 31 3.36 8.72 -12.57
C LEU A 31 2.44 7.89 -13.46
N TRP A 32 2.36 8.23 -14.75
CA TRP A 32 1.57 7.48 -15.71
C TRP A 32 2.29 6.23 -16.23
N LEU A 33 3.60 6.31 -16.46
CA LEU A 33 4.37 5.23 -17.10
C LEU A 33 4.80 4.13 -16.12
N SER A 34 5.07 4.46 -14.85
CA SER A 34 5.53 3.48 -13.85
C SER A 34 4.51 2.37 -13.56
N PRO A 35 3.19 2.64 -13.39
CA PRO A 35 2.19 1.59 -13.24
C PRO A 35 2.11 0.67 -14.46
N ILE A 36 2.21 1.25 -15.67
CA ILE A 36 2.17 0.50 -16.94
C ILE A 36 3.39 -0.43 -17.03
N ARG A 37 4.59 0.06 -16.72
CA ARG A 37 5.81 -0.75 -16.66
C ARG A 37 5.65 -1.92 -15.69
N ASN A 38 5.22 -1.65 -14.45
CA ASN A 38 5.06 -2.69 -13.43
C ASN A 38 4.02 -3.74 -13.85
N GLN A 39 2.91 -3.31 -14.47
CA GLN A 39 1.90 -4.23 -14.99
C GLN A 39 2.46 -5.10 -16.11
N LEU A 40 3.16 -4.52 -17.10
CA LEU A 40 3.75 -5.28 -18.21
C LEU A 40 4.83 -6.26 -17.74
N GLU A 41 5.63 -5.92 -16.72
CA GLU A 41 6.59 -6.83 -16.10
C GLU A 41 5.93 -8.05 -15.45
N ILE A 42 4.80 -7.83 -14.78
CA ILE A 42 3.99 -8.89 -14.17
C ILE A 42 3.44 -9.84 -15.26
N TYR A 43 2.92 -9.30 -16.36
CA TYR A 43 2.39 -10.08 -17.48
C TYR A 43 3.45 -10.85 -18.26
N ASN A 44 4.69 -10.36 -18.28
CA ASN A 44 5.78 -11.02 -18.99
C ASN A 44 6.35 -12.24 -18.23
N GLN A 45 5.91 -12.48 -16.99
CA GLN A 45 6.36 -13.60 -16.16
C GLN A 45 5.83 -14.96 -16.67
N PRO A 46 6.64 -16.04 -16.58
CA PRO A 46 6.33 -17.35 -17.19
C PRO A 46 5.10 -18.07 -16.64
N ASN A 47 4.55 -17.63 -15.49
CA ASN A 47 3.47 -18.31 -14.78
C ASN A 47 2.09 -17.66 -14.95
N GLN A 48 1.96 -16.59 -15.75
CA GLN A 48 0.66 -15.94 -15.98
C GLN A 48 -0.01 -16.41 -17.27
N THR A 49 -1.11 -17.15 -17.11
CA THR A 49 -2.03 -17.57 -18.18
C THR A 49 -3.41 -16.93 -17.97
N GLY A 50 -3.48 -15.61 -18.15
CA GLY A 50 -4.74 -14.86 -18.15
C GLY A 50 -5.04 -14.26 -19.53
N PRO A 51 -6.32 -14.07 -19.91
CA PRO A 51 -6.68 -13.33 -21.12
C PRO A 51 -6.40 -11.85 -20.91
N PHE A 52 -5.22 -11.40 -21.32
CA PHE A 52 -4.84 -9.99 -21.26
C PHE A 52 -4.88 -9.36 -22.66
N ASP A 53 -5.77 -8.39 -22.85
CA ASP A 53 -5.82 -7.60 -24.08
C ASP A 53 -4.75 -6.50 -24.04
N ILE A 54 -3.55 -6.83 -24.53
CA ILE A 54 -2.42 -5.90 -24.61
C ILE A 54 -2.69 -4.71 -25.55
N LYS A 55 -3.70 -4.81 -26.41
CA LYS A 55 -3.97 -3.86 -27.49
C LYS A 55 -4.44 -2.51 -26.96
N GLU A 56 -5.19 -2.49 -25.86
CA GLU A 56 -5.64 -1.26 -25.21
C GLU A 56 -4.46 -0.48 -24.61
N ILE A 57 -3.55 -1.17 -23.92
CA ILE A 57 -2.32 -0.55 -23.37
C ILE A 57 -1.42 -0.06 -24.50
N GLU A 58 -1.27 -0.84 -25.57
CA GLU A 58 -0.47 -0.48 -26.73
C GLU A 58 -0.98 0.81 -27.40
N VAL A 59 -2.29 0.95 -27.58
CA VAL A 59 -2.91 2.18 -28.10
C VAL A 59 -2.67 3.37 -27.16
N ALA A 60 -2.82 3.18 -25.85
CA ALA A 60 -2.58 4.22 -24.86
C ALA A 60 -1.10 4.67 -24.83
N VAL A 61 -0.16 3.73 -24.94
CA VAL A 61 1.28 4.01 -25.00
C VAL A 61 1.65 4.73 -26.29
N GLN A 62 1.10 4.30 -27.43
CA GLN A 62 1.31 4.94 -28.73
C GLN A 62 0.79 6.38 -28.75
N ALA A 63 -0.36 6.65 -28.10
CA ALA A 63 -0.93 7.99 -28.02
C ALA A 63 -0.07 8.97 -27.19
N LYS A 64 0.74 8.47 -26.25
CA LYS A 64 1.62 9.25 -25.37
C LYS A 64 3.08 9.29 -25.79
N GLN A 65 3.46 8.53 -26.82
CA GLN A 65 4.80 8.56 -27.41
C GLN A 65 5.31 9.98 -27.76
N PRO A 66 4.56 10.86 -28.46
CA PRO A 66 5.08 12.18 -28.81
C PRO A 66 5.32 13.07 -27.59
N ASP A 67 4.52 12.91 -26.54
CA ASP A 67 4.67 13.64 -25.28
C ASP A 67 5.98 13.22 -24.57
N VAL A 68 6.25 11.92 -24.49
CA VAL A 68 7.47 11.39 -23.84
C VAL A 68 8.72 11.78 -24.63
N GLU A 69 8.71 11.59 -25.95
CA GLU A 69 9.84 11.95 -26.82
C GLU A 69 10.10 13.46 -26.82
N GLY A 70 9.05 14.28 -26.82
CA GLY A 70 9.15 15.74 -26.74
C GLY A 70 9.82 16.21 -25.44
N ILE A 71 9.48 15.60 -24.31
CA ILE A 71 10.09 15.91 -23.00
C ILE A 71 11.53 15.42 -22.92
N LEU A 72 11.83 14.24 -23.46
CA LEU A 72 13.21 13.72 -23.54
C LEU A 72 14.10 14.61 -24.41
N ALA A 73 13.61 15.08 -25.57
CA ALA A 73 14.33 15.99 -26.46
C ALA A 73 14.54 17.37 -25.81
N LYS A 74 13.51 17.93 -25.17
CA LYS A 74 13.60 19.21 -24.43
C LYS A 74 14.59 19.10 -23.27
N GLY A 75 14.59 17.99 -22.55
CA GLY A 75 15.56 17.68 -21.51
C GLY A 75 17.00 17.60 -22.05
N GLN A 76 17.24 16.89 -23.15
CA GLN A 76 18.56 16.79 -23.78
C GLN A 76 19.10 18.15 -24.25
N HIS A 77 18.24 19.02 -24.78
CA HIS A 77 18.62 20.38 -25.18
C HIS A 77 19.07 21.22 -23.97
N LEU A 78 18.35 21.13 -22.85
CA LEU A 78 18.69 21.85 -21.62
C LEU A 78 20.05 21.42 -21.04
N TYR A 79 20.39 20.13 -21.11
CA TYR A 79 21.69 19.62 -20.66
C TYR A 79 22.87 19.95 -21.58
N LYS A 80 22.61 20.33 -22.83
CA LYS A 80 23.65 20.75 -23.78
C LYS A 80 24.08 22.20 -23.57
N GLU A 81 23.16 23.05 -23.11
CA GLU A 81 23.37 24.50 -22.96
C GLU A 81 23.97 24.87 -21.59
N LYS A 82 23.54 24.25 -20.48
CA LYS A 82 24.09 24.49 -19.12
C LYS A 82 23.92 23.28 -18.20
N PRO A 83 24.91 22.91 -17.36
CA PRO A 83 24.74 21.84 -16.38
C PRO A 83 23.89 22.34 -15.19
N ALA A 84 22.58 22.14 -15.25
CA ALA A 84 21.66 22.40 -14.13
C ALA A 84 21.44 21.16 -13.23
N THR A 85 20.89 21.39 -12.05
CA THR A 85 20.86 20.56 -10.82
C THR A 85 20.58 19.04 -11.01
N GLN A 86 21.29 18.21 -10.23
CA GLN A 86 21.20 16.73 -10.28
C GLN A 86 19.78 16.10 -10.21
N PRO A 87 18.75 16.68 -9.55
CA PRO A 87 17.43 16.03 -9.42
C PRO A 87 16.64 15.88 -10.72
N VAL A 88 16.58 16.91 -11.58
CA VAL A 88 15.83 16.84 -12.85
C VAL A 88 16.51 15.86 -13.82
N LYS A 89 17.84 15.73 -13.70
CA LYS A 89 18.64 14.80 -14.51
C LYS A 89 18.27 13.35 -14.21
N ARG A 90 18.23 12.98 -12.92
CA ARG A 90 17.84 11.63 -12.51
C ARG A 90 16.43 11.28 -12.99
N LYS A 91 15.47 12.19 -12.80
CA LYS A 91 14.09 11.91 -13.22
C LYS A 91 13.97 11.77 -14.76
N LEU A 92 14.80 12.47 -15.55
CA LEU A 92 14.85 12.29 -17.01
C LEU A 92 15.48 10.94 -17.40
N GLU A 93 16.50 10.50 -16.67
CA GLU A 93 17.10 9.17 -16.81
C GLU A 93 16.08 8.07 -16.45
N ASP A 94 15.32 8.25 -15.37
CA ASP A 94 14.24 7.35 -14.95
C ASP A 94 13.17 7.25 -16.03
N LEU A 95 12.69 8.40 -16.55
CA LEU A 95 11.68 8.42 -17.63
C LEU A 95 12.20 7.73 -18.90
N SER A 96 13.48 7.95 -19.25
CA SER A 96 14.11 7.29 -20.40
C SER A 96 14.24 5.78 -20.21
N SER A 97 14.60 5.35 -19.00
CA SER A 97 14.71 3.93 -18.63
C SER A 97 13.35 3.25 -18.71
N ASP A 98 12.32 3.85 -18.08
CA ASP A 98 10.96 3.31 -18.03
C ASP A 98 10.33 3.24 -19.41
N TRP A 99 10.57 4.25 -20.25
CA TRP A 99 10.08 4.27 -21.63
C TRP A 99 10.69 3.15 -22.47
N LYS A 100 11.99 2.90 -22.32
CA LYS A 100 12.67 1.78 -22.99
C LYS A 100 12.16 0.43 -22.49
N ALA A 101 11.93 0.29 -21.19
CA ALA A 101 11.41 -0.94 -20.60
C ALA A 101 9.99 -1.25 -21.13
N VAL A 102 9.09 -0.27 -21.10
CA VAL A 102 7.70 -0.43 -21.58
C VAL A 102 7.66 -0.78 -23.07
N THR A 103 8.43 -0.06 -23.90
CA THR A 103 8.48 -0.34 -25.35
C THR A 103 9.04 -1.73 -25.66
N HIS A 104 10.06 -2.18 -24.93
CA HIS A 104 10.62 -3.52 -25.06
C HIS A 104 9.63 -4.61 -24.62
N LEU A 105 8.98 -4.45 -23.46
CA LEU A 105 8.01 -5.41 -22.92
C LEU A 105 6.79 -5.56 -23.85
N LEU A 106 6.28 -4.46 -24.41
CA LEU A 106 5.21 -4.51 -25.40
C LEU A 106 5.64 -5.29 -26.66
N GLN A 107 6.89 -5.12 -27.11
CA GLN A 107 7.42 -5.85 -28.25
C GLN A 107 7.56 -7.35 -27.98
N GLU A 108 8.03 -7.74 -26.79
CA GLU A 108 8.13 -9.15 -26.38
C GLU A 108 6.76 -9.82 -26.24
N LEU A 109 5.80 -9.14 -25.62
CA LEU A 109 4.45 -9.66 -25.44
C LEU A 109 3.70 -9.76 -26.78
N ARG A 110 3.95 -8.83 -27.72
CA ARG A 110 3.46 -8.92 -29.10
C ARG A 110 4.02 -10.15 -29.82
N ALA A 111 5.29 -10.52 -29.57
CA ALA A 111 5.90 -11.72 -30.16
C ALA A 111 5.40 -13.03 -29.52
N LYS A 112 4.90 -13.00 -28.28
CA LYS A 112 4.31 -14.15 -27.57
C LYS A 112 2.85 -14.45 -27.95
N GLN A 113 2.14 -13.49 -28.56
CA GLN A 113 0.77 -13.69 -29.05
C GLN A 113 0.79 -14.47 -30.38
N PRO A 114 0.05 -15.59 -30.54
CA PRO A 114 -0.09 -16.26 -31.83
C PRO A 114 -0.90 -15.38 -32.77
N GLY A 115 -0.32 -14.96 -33.90
CA GLY A 115 -1.06 -14.23 -34.94
C GLY A 115 -2.19 -15.09 -35.54
N PRO A 116 -3.25 -14.48 -36.12
CA PRO A 116 -4.34 -15.23 -36.72
C PRO A 116 -3.87 -15.89 -38.03
N ALA A 117 -4.00 -17.21 -38.14
CA ALA A 117 -3.99 -17.88 -39.43
C ALA A 117 -5.21 -17.41 -40.26
N PRO A 118 -5.05 -17.06 -41.55
CA PRO A 118 -6.17 -16.63 -42.37
C PRO A 118 -7.02 -17.81 -42.84
N GLY A 119 -8.32 -17.71 -42.57
CA GLY A 119 -9.39 -18.38 -43.33
C GLY A 119 -9.80 -19.76 -42.83
N LEU A 120 -11.04 -19.89 -42.36
CA LEU A 120 -12.15 -20.49 -43.11
C LEU A 120 -13.43 -20.49 -42.26
N THR A 121 -14.54 -20.22 -42.94
CA THR A 121 -15.92 -20.05 -42.47
C THR A 121 -16.56 -21.31 -41.89
N PRO A 122 -17.65 -21.19 -41.10
CA PRO A 122 -18.30 -22.31 -40.40
C PRO A 122 -19.41 -22.94 -41.23
N VAL A 123 -19.41 -24.27 -41.42
CA VAL A 123 -20.61 -25.03 -41.82
C VAL A 123 -20.56 -26.45 -41.24
N GLY A 124 -21.64 -26.84 -40.55
CA GLY A 124 -22.19 -28.21 -40.62
C GLY A 124 -21.77 -29.20 -39.53
N ALA A 125 -22.71 -29.50 -38.64
CA ALA A 125 -22.80 -30.79 -37.93
C ALA A 125 -23.76 -31.72 -38.71
N PRO A 126 -23.90 -33.03 -38.38
CA PRO A 126 -22.94 -34.11 -38.05
C PRO A 126 -23.20 -35.33 -39.03
N PRO A 127 -22.93 -36.65 -38.82
CA PRO A 127 -23.10 -37.48 -37.60
C PRO A 127 -21.98 -38.51 -37.26
N SER A 128 -22.03 -39.01 -36.03
CA SER A 128 -21.62 -40.33 -35.50
C SER A 128 -20.30 -40.98 -35.95
N GLN A 129 -19.39 -41.21 -34.98
CA GLN A 129 -18.72 -42.50 -34.83
C GLN A 129 -18.20 -42.70 -33.40
N THR A 130 -18.72 -43.75 -32.77
CA THR A 130 -18.24 -44.37 -31.54
C THR A 130 -16.86 -44.98 -31.79
N VAL A 131 -15.84 -44.59 -31.03
CA VAL A 131 -14.61 -45.39 -30.88
C VAL A 131 -14.30 -45.53 -29.40
N THR A 132 -14.44 -46.77 -28.95
CA THR A 132 -14.05 -47.35 -27.68
C THR A 132 -12.55 -47.18 -27.46
N LEU A 133 -12.12 -46.52 -26.38
CA LEU A 133 -10.77 -46.66 -25.86
C LEU A 133 -10.84 -47.31 -24.47
N VAL A 134 -10.60 -48.61 -24.48
CA VAL A 134 -10.32 -49.42 -23.29
C VAL A 134 -9.03 -48.90 -22.68
N THR A 135 -9.08 -48.40 -21.45
CA THR A 135 -7.87 -48.21 -20.63
C THR A 135 -8.13 -48.79 -19.25
N GLN A 136 -7.46 -49.90 -18.96
CA GLN A 136 -7.40 -50.50 -17.64
C GLN A 136 -6.61 -49.58 -16.70
N PRO A 137 -7.01 -49.41 -15.43
CA PRO A 137 -6.10 -48.93 -14.40
C PRO A 137 -5.39 -50.14 -13.75
N ALA A 138 -4.06 -50.20 -13.91
CA ALA A 138 -3.20 -51.05 -13.12
C ALA A 138 -2.93 -50.37 -11.77
N VAL A 139 -3.32 -51.09 -10.71
CA VAL A 139 -3.11 -50.81 -9.29
C VAL A 139 -1.62 -50.68 -8.98
N THR A 140 -1.22 -49.71 -8.15
CA THR A 140 -0.33 -49.99 -7.00
C THR A 140 -0.19 -48.83 -6.01
N LYS A 141 -0.37 -49.20 -4.73
CA LYS A 141 0.05 -48.54 -3.47
C LYS A 141 -0.90 -47.50 -2.89
N GLU A 142 -1.97 -48.02 -2.27
CA GLU A 142 -2.57 -47.39 -1.09
C GLU A 142 -1.90 -47.89 0.19
N THR A 143 -1.69 -46.93 1.08
CA THR A 143 -1.29 -47.04 2.48
C THR A 143 -2.23 -47.97 3.24
N ALA A 144 -1.67 -49.00 3.87
CA ALA A 144 -2.42 -49.96 4.67
C ALA A 144 -3.03 -49.30 5.91
N ILE A 145 -4.33 -49.01 5.85
CA ILE A 145 -5.20 -48.91 7.03
C ILE A 145 -5.73 -50.31 7.27
N SER A 146 -5.37 -50.90 8.40
CA SER A 146 -5.76 -52.25 8.81
C SER A 146 -7.28 -52.42 8.80
N LYS A 147 -7.79 -53.06 7.76
CA LYS A 147 -9.16 -53.57 7.69
C LYS A 147 -9.22 -54.85 8.51
N LEU A 148 -9.58 -54.75 9.79
CA LEU A 148 -9.91 -55.91 10.61
C LEU A 148 -11.26 -56.47 10.10
N GLU A 149 -11.23 -57.56 9.36
CA GLU A 149 -12.45 -58.29 8.97
C GLU A 149 -12.98 -59.11 10.15
N MET A 150 -14.28 -58.99 10.44
CA MET A 150 -14.94 -59.73 11.53
C MET A 150 -15.24 -61.19 11.16
N PRO A 151 -15.19 -62.15 12.12
CA PRO A 151 -15.48 -63.56 11.86
C PRO A 151 -16.93 -63.85 11.47
N SER A 152 -17.11 -64.81 10.55
CA SER A 152 -18.34 -65.18 9.81
C SER A 152 -19.55 -65.73 10.60
N SER A 153 -19.70 -65.43 11.88
CA SER A 153 -20.76 -65.98 12.75
C SER A 153 -22.14 -65.28 12.64
N LEU A 154 -22.34 -64.38 11.67
CA LEU A 154 -23.49 -63.44 11.61
C LEU A 154 -24.48 -63.72 10.47
N LEU A 155 -24.68 -64.97 10.06
CA LEU A 155 -25.45 -65.31 8.85
C LEU A 155 -26.95 -64.92 8.84
N LEU A 156 -27.57 -64.60 9.99
CA LEU A 156 -28.93 -64.02 10.06
C LEU A 156 -28.95 -62.49 10.25
N GLU A 157 -27.79 -61.87 10.50
CA GLU A 157 -27.65 -60.46 10.92
C GLU A 157 -26.92 -59.59 9.87
N VAL A 158 -26.58 -60.16 8.71
CA VAL A 158 -25.86 -59.49 7.61
C VAL A 158 -26.53 -58.19 7.15
N PRO A 159 -27.87 -58.11 6.97
CA PRO A 159 -28.50 -56.87 6.52
C PRO A 159 -28.43 -55.74 7.55
N ALA A 160 -28.79 -56.03 8.81
CA ALA A 160 -28.78 -55.03 9.89
C ALA A 160 -27.35 -54.53 10.20
N LEU A 161 -26.36 -55.41 10.13
CA LEU A 161 -24.95 -55.03 10.25
C LEU A 161 -24.47 -54.20 9.06
N ALA A 162 -24.87 -54.55 7.84
CA ALA A 162 -24.51 -53.79 6.64
C ALA A 162 -25.12 -52.38 6.66
N ASP A 163 -26.38 -52.25 7.07
CA ASP A 163 -27.06 -50.96 7.19
C ASP A 163 -26.44 -50.11 8.31
N PHE A 164 -26.11 -50.71 9.46
CA PHE A 164 -25.35 -50.03 10.52
C PHE A 164 -23.98 -49.53 10.02
N ASN A 165 -23.20 -50.38 9.35
CA ASN A 165 -21.88 -50.00 8.84
C ASN A 165 -21.96 -48.90 7.78
N ARG A 166 -23.02 -48.91 6.96
CA ARG A 166 -23.28 -47.86 5.97
C ARG A 166 -23.59 -46.52 6.67
N ALA A 167 -24.60 -46.49 7.53
CA ALA A 167 -25.00 -45.28 8.27
C ALA A 167 -23.87 -44.72 9.14
N TRP A 168 -23.08 -45.61 9.76
CA TRP A 168 -21.87 -45.28 10.50
C TRP A 168 -20.87 -44.50 9.63
N THR A 169 -20.56 -45.05 8.45
CA THR A 169 -19.57 -44.47 7.54
C THR A 169 -20.07 -43.13 7.01
N GLU A 170 -21.33 -43.06 6.59
CA GLU A 170 -21.96 -41.82 6.11
C GLU A 170 -21.91 -40.69 7.15
N LEU A 171 -22.24 -40.99 8.41
CA LEU A 171 -22.24 -39.96 9.48
C LEU A 171 -20.80 -39.55 9.86
N THR A 172 -19.88 -40.50 9.95
CA THR A 172 -18.45 -40.25 10.22
C THR A 172 -17.82 -39.40 9.12
N ASP A 173 -18.08 -39.72 7.86
CA ASP A 173 -17.57 -38.97 6.70
C ASP A 173 -18.15 -37.56 6.66
N TRP A 174 -19.45 -37.42 6.96
CA TRP A 174 -20.10 -36.12 7.04
C TRP A 174 -19.52 -35.26 8.18
N LEU A 175 -19.32 -35.82 9.38
CA LEU A 175 -18.68 -35.12 10.50
C LEU A 175 -17.24 -34.69 10.16
N SER A 176 -16.48 -35.56 9.48
CA SER A 176 -15.11 -35.27 9.04
C SER A 176 -15.07 -34.14 7.99
N LEU A 177 -16.02 -34.14 7.06
CA LEU A 177 -16.18 -33.06 6.09
C LEU A 177 -16.51 -31.75 6.80
N LEU A 178 -17.43 -31.79 7.76
CA LEU A 178 -17.85 -30.61 8.52
C LEU A 178 -16.69 -30.01 9.30
N ASP A 179 -15.95 -30.82 10.05
CA ASP A 179 -14.74 -30.41 10.77
C ASP A 179 -13.73 -29.72 9.86
N ARG A 180 -13.48 -30.30 8.68
CA ARG A 180 -12.57 -29.72 7.67
C ARG A 180 -13.08 -28.38 7.17
N VAL A 181 -14.38 -28.25 6.89
CA VAL A 181 -14.99 -27.00 6.44
C VAL A 181 -14.81 -25.94 7.52
N ILE A 182 -15.14 -26.22 8.78
CA ILE A 182 -15.00 -25.29 9.91
C ILE A 182 -13.56 -24.80 10.04
N LYS A 183 -12.59 -25.71 10.00
CA LYS A 183 -11.16 -25.37 10.11
C LYS A 183 -10.63 -24.57 8.91
N SER A 184 -11.30 -24.63 7.77
CA SER A 184 -10.93 -23.89 6.56
C SER A 184 -11.58 -22.51 6.44
N GLN A 185 -12.58 -22.21 7.27
CA GLN A 185 -13.28 -20.92 7.26
C GLN A 185 -12.31 -19.80 7.63
N ARG A 186 -12.06 -18.87 6.71
CA ARG A 186 -11.35 -17.62 6.97
C ARG A 186 -12.24 -16.43 6.64
N VAL A 187 -12.10 -15.37 7.42
CA VAL A 187 -12.77 -14.09 7.19
C VAL A 187 -11.76 -12.96 7.15
N MET A 188 -12.13 -11.85 6.52
CA MET A 188 -11.36 -10.62 6.54
C MET A 188 -11.65 -9.85 7.84
N VAL A 189 -10.65 -9.79 8.71
CA VAL A 189 -10.74 -9.05 9.98
C VAL A 189 -10.90 -7.56 9.68
N GLY A 190 -11.79 -6.88 10.42
CA GLY A 190 -12.15 -5.48 10.13
C GLY A 190 -13.13 -5.31 8.97
N ASP A 191 -13.70 -6.39 8.42
CA ASP A 191 -14.81 -6.35 7.48
C ASP A 191 -16.10 -6.88 8.13
N LEU A 192 -16.97 -5.97 8.57
CA LEU A 192 -18.16 -6.34 9.32
C LEU A 192 -19.15 -7.15 8.47
N GLU A 193 -19.20 -6.94 7.15
CA GLU A 193 -20.11 -7.69 6.28
C GLU A 193 -19.64 -9.13 6.14
N ASP A 194 -18.36 -9.33 5.83
CA ASP A 194 -17.78 -10.68 5.69
C ASP A 194 -17.87 -11.48 7.00
N ILE A 195 -17.62 -10.82 8.15
CA ILE A 195 -17.77 -11.44 9.47
C ILE A 195 -19.24 -11.83 9.72
N ASN A 196 -20.20 -10.94 9.44
CA ASN A 196 -21.63 -11.23 9.63
C ASN A 196 -22.13 -12.34 8.70
N GLU A 197 -21.72 -12.35 7.43
CA GLU A 197 -22.02 -13.44 6.51
C GLU A 197 -21.51 -14.78 7.06
N MET A 198 -20.29 -14.81 7.60
CA MET A 198 -19.74 -16.02 8.19
C MET A 198 -20.50 -16.44 9.45
N ILE A 199 -20.94 -15.50 10.29
CA ILE A 199 -21.79 -15.79 11.46
C ILE A 199 -23.11 -16.44 11.01
N ILE A 200 -23.74 -15.92 9.94
CA ILE A 200 -24.98 -16.50 9.38
C ILE A 200 -24.73 -17.92 8.87
N LYS A 201 -23.65 -18.13 8.09
CA LYS A 201 -23.24 -19.46 7.61
C LYS A 201 -23.02 -20.43 8.77
N GLN A 202 -22.31 -19.99 9.81
CA GLN A 202 -22.03 -20.80 11.00
C GLN A 202 -23.30 -21.17 11.78
N LYS A 203 -24.27 -20.26 11.85
CA LYS A 203 -25.57 -20.54 12.47
C LYS A 203 -26.35 -21.60 11.70
N ALA A 204 -26.33 -21.56 10.37
CA ALA A 204 -26.94 -22.58 9.52
C ALA A 204 -26.24 -23.95 9.72
N THR A 205 -24.91 -23.96 9.73
CA THR A 205 -24.13 -25.19 9.96
C THR A 205 -24.41 -25.83 11.33
N LEU A 206 -24.58 -25.02 12.38
CA LEU A 206 -24.95 -25.52 13.70
C LEU A 206 -26.37 -26.09 13.71
N GLN A 207 -27.30 -25.48 12.96
CA GLN A 207 -28.65 -26.03 12.78
C GLN A 207 -28.62 -27.37 12.03
N ASP A 208 -27.80 -27.50 10.98
CA ASP A 208 -27.64 -28.74 10.23
C ASP A 208 -27.09 -29.88 11.11
N LEU A 209 -26.13 -29.56 12.00
CA LEU A 209 -25.64 -30.51 13.01
C LEU A 209 -26.77 -30.93 13.94
N GLU A 210 -27.53 -29.98 14.49
CA GLU A 210 -28.62 -30.31 15.41
C GLU A 210 -29.71 -31.17 14.74
N GLN A 211 -30.02 -30.91 13.47
CA GLN A 211 -30.97 -31.72 12.69
C GLN A 211 -30.52 -33.16 12.45
N ARG A 212 -29.22 -33.45 12.52
CA ARG A 212 -28.68 -34.80 12.39
C ARG A 212 -28.54 -35.53 13.72
N ARG A 213 -28.78 -34.87 14.86
CA ARG A 213 -28.72 -35.50 16.20
C ARG A 213 -29.60 -36.76 16.29
N PRO A 214 -30.84 -36.81 15.75
CA PRO A 214 -31.63 -38.04 15.76
C PRO A 214 -30.97 -39.20 15.01
N GLN A 215 -30.24 -38.92 13.91
CA GLN A 215 -29.52 -39.96 13.15
C GLN A 215 -28.38 -40.57 13.98
N LEU A 216 -27.69 -39.75 14.78
CA LEU A 216 -26.68 -40.24 15.73
C LEU A 216 -27.32 -41.14 16.79
N GLU A 217 -28.46 -40.71 17.37
CA GLU A 217 -29.17 -41.48 18.40
C GLU A 217 -29.70 -42.82 17.87
N GLU A 218 -30.26 -42.82 16.65
CA GLU A 218 -30.69 -44.02 15.95
C GLU A 218 -29.53 -44.98 15.68
N LEU A 219 -28.39 -44.45 15.21
CA LEU A 219 -27.18 -45.22 14.95
C LEU A 219 -26.62 -45.86 16.22
N ILE A 220 -26.56 -45.11 17.34
CA ILE A 220 -26.15 -45.63 18.65
C ILE A 220 -27.11 -46.72 19.12
N THR A 221 -28.42 -46.52 18.95
CA THR A 221 -29.45 -47.51 19.31
C THR A 221 -29.30 -48.80 18.48
N ALA A 222 -29.08 -48.67 17.17
CA ALA A 222 -28.81 -49.80 16.28
C ALA A 222 -27.54 -50.55 16.69
N ALA A 223 -26.46 -49.82 17.01
CA ALA A 223 -25.21 -50.38 17.50
C ALA A 223 -25.40 -51.16 18.82
N GLN A 224 -26.14 -50.59 19.78
CA GLN A 224 -26.44 -51.29 21.05
C GLN A 224 -27.27 -52.56 20.83
N ASN A 225 -28.25 -52.51 19.93
CA ASN A 225 -29.05 -53.69 19.58
C ASN A 225 -28.20 -54.80 18.95
N LEU A 226 -27.27 -54.47 18.03
CA LEU A 226 -26.32 -55.42 17.46
C LEU A 226 -25.38 -55.98 18.54
N LYS A 227 -24.87 -55.12 19.42
CA LYS A 227 -24.03 -55.53 20.55
C LYS A 227 -24.76 -56.53 21.44
N ASN A 228 -26.04 -56.32 21.73
CA ASN A 228 -26.83 -57.18 22.62
C ASN A 228 -27.18 -58.54 21.99
N LYS A 229 -27.29 -58.62 20.67
CA LYS A 229 -27.64 -59.86 19.95
C LYS A 229 -26.43 -60.76 19.63
N THR A 230 -25.24 -60.17 19.51
CA THR A 230 -24.03 -60.96 19.24
C THR A 230 -23.41 -61.56 20.51
N SER A 231 -23.05 -62.84 20.42
CA SER A 231 -22.30 -63.58 21.44
C SER A 231 -20.78 -63.49 21.27
N ASN A 232 -20.30 -62.90 20.18
CA ASN A 232 -18.87 -62.74 19.89
C ASN A 232 -18.30 -61.54 20.67
N GLN A 233 -17.38 -61.81 21.60
CA GLN A 233 -16.76 -60.77 22.43
C GLN A 233 -15.96 -59.74 21.63
N GLU A 234 -15.26 -60.14 20.58
CA GLU A 234 -14.50 -59.24 19.71
C GLU A 234 -15.43 -58.27 18.97
N ALA A 235 -16.54 -58.78 18.41
CA ALA A 235 -17.55 -57.95 17.76
C ALA A 235 -18.17 -56.94 18.73
N ARG A 236 -18.43 -57.33 19.99
CA ARG A 236 -18.93 -56.42 21.03
C ARG A 236 -17.94 -55.30 21.35
N THR A 237 -16.65 -55.61 21.39
CA THR A 237 -15.58 -54.62 21.59
C THR A 237 -15.52 -53.64 20.43
N ILE A 238 -15.53 -54.12 19.19
CA ILE A 238 -15.51 -53.27 17.98
C ILE A 238 -16.73 -52.33 17.92
N ILE A 239 -17.93 -52.84 18.23
CA ILE A 239 -19.14 -52.01 18.26
C ILE A 239 -19.06 -50.94 19.34
N THR A 240 -18.50 -51.27 20.52
CA THR A 240 -18.29 -50.29 21.60
C THR A 240 -17.30 -49.19 21.17
N ASP A 241 -16.13 -49.55 20.62
CA ASP A 241 -15.12 -48.60 20.12
C ASP A 241 -15.70 -47.69 19.03
N ARG A 242 -16.54 -48.24 18.16
CA ARG A 242 -17.32 -47.43 17.21
C ARG A 242 -18.21 -46.45 17.97
N ILE A 243 -19.18 -46.88 18.77
CA ILE A 243 -20.06 -45.94 19.50
C ILE A 243 -19.28 -44.79 20.17
N GLU A 244 -18.20 -45.11 20.88
CA GLU A 244 -17.33 -44.12 21.54
C GLU A 244 -16.70 -43.15 20.55
N ARG A 245 -16.14 -43.64 19.43
CA ARG A 245 -15.48 -42.81 18.40
C ARG A 245 -16.43 -41.80 17.77
N ILE A 246 -17.66 -42.17 17.41
CA ILE A 246 -18.58 -41.21 16.74
C ILE A 246 -19.17 -40.21 17.73
N GLN A 247 -19.38 -40.62 18.97
CA GLN A 247 -19.78 -39.69 20.03
C GLN A 247 -18.68 -38.67 20.27
N SER A 248 -17.42 -39.11 20.42
CA SER A 248 -16.27 -38.20 20.54
C SER A 248 -16.17 -37.25 19.35
N GLN A 249 -16.26 -37.77 18.13
CA GLN A 249 -16.18 -36.93 16.92
C GLN A 249 -17.33 -35.93 16.83
N TRP A 250 -18.54 -36.34 17.20
CA TRP A 250 -19.70 -35.45 17.25
C TRP A 250 -19.46 -34.31 18.24
N ASP A 251 -19.02 -34.63 19.45
CA ASP A 251 -18.76 -33.67 20.52
C ASP A 251 -17.63 -32.70 20.12
N GLU A 252 -16.54 -33.20 19.52
CA GLU A 252 -15.43 -32.40 19.00
C GLU A 252 -15.91 -31.40 17.91
N VAL A 253 -16.70 -31.86 16.94
CA VAL A 253 -17.25 -30.99 15.88
C VAL A 253 -18.20 -29.94 16.46
N GLN A 254 -19.04 -30.33 17.43
CA GLN A 254 -19.94 -29.41 18.11
C GLN A 254 -19.15 -28.34 18.89
N GLU A 255 -18.08 -28.73 19.58
CA GLU A 255 -17.18 -27.81 20.30
C GLU A 255 -16.48 -26.85 19.32
N HIS A 256 -15.89 -27.36 18.24
CA HIS A 256 -15.26 -26.54 17.21
C HIS A 256 -16.24 -25.51 16.62
N LEU A 257 -17.48 -25.92 16.32
CA LEU A 257 -18.51 -25.00 15.83
C LEU A 257 -18.83 -23.89 16.83
N GLN A 258 -18.97 -24.24 18.11
CA GLN A 258 -19.28 -23.29 19.18
C GLN A 258 -18.12 -22.31 19.41
N ASN A 259 -16.89 -22.81 19.46
CA ASN A 259 -15.68 -22.00 19.61
C ASN A 259 -15.53 -21.03 18.44
N ARG A 260 -15.67 -21.50 17.19
CA ARG A 260 -15.60 -20.63 16.01
C ARG A 260 -16.70 -19.58 16.01
N ARG A 261 -17.93 -19.94 16.41
CA ARG A 261 -19.03 -18.98 16.55
C ARG A 261 -18.71 -17.91 17.59
N GLN A 262 -18.19 -18.28 18.75
CA GLN A 262 -17.80 -17.32 19.79
C GLN A 262 -16.72 -16.37 19.25
N GLN A 263 -15.67 -16.93 18.64
CA GLN A 263 -14.58 -16.15 18.05
C GLN A 263 -15.08 -15.15 17.01
N LEU A 264 -16.02 -15.52 16.13
CA LEU A 264 -16.59 -14.61 15.14
C LEU A 264 -17.41 -13.47 15.77
N ASN A 265 -18.16 -13.75 16.85
CA ASN A 265 -18.91 -12.70 17.56
C ASN A 265 -17.98 -11.72 18.29
N GLU A 266 -16.90 -12.24 18.91
CA GLU A 266 -15.86 -11.41 19.52
C GLU A 266 -15.15 -10.57 18.46
N MET A 267 -14.80 -11.18 17.32
CA MET A 267 -14.18 -10.49 16.19
C MET A 267 -15.06 -9.38 15.64
N LEU A 268 -16.37 -9.61 15.53
CA LEU A 268 -17.32 -8.59 15.09
C LEU A 268 -17.30 -7.38 16.03
N LYS A 269 -17.38 -7.64 17.34
CA LYS A 269 -17.33 -6.60 18.38
C LYS A 269 -16.02 -5.81 18.33
N ASP A 270 -14.89 -6.52 18.35
CA ASP A 270 -13.57 -5.89 18.35
C ASP A 270 -13.31 -5.12 17.05
N SER A 271 -13.74 -5.66 15.91
CA SER A 271 -13.64 -4.98 14.60
C SER A 271 -14.49 -3.71 14.58
N THR A 272 -15.67 -3.72 15.22
CA THR A 272 -16.53 -2.54 15.32
C THR A 272 -15.85 -1.45 16.15
N GLN A 273 -15.32 -1.79 17.32
CA GLN A 273 -14.60 -0.85 18.18
C GLN A 273 -13.37 -0.27 17.49
N TRP A 274 -12.62 -1.10 16.75
CA TRP A 274 -11.48 -0.63 15.98
C TRP A 274 -11.91 0.32 14.85
N LEU A 275 -13.00 0.04 14.13
CA LEU A 275 -13.50 0.91 13.07
C LEU A 275 -13.94 2.28 13.61
N GLU A 276 -14.58 2.32 14.79
CA GLU A 276 -14.94 3.56 15.47
C GLU A 276 -13.69 4.38 15.85
N ALA A 277 -12.72 3.76 16.51
CA ALA A 277 -11.46 4.43 16.87
C ALA A 277 -10.66 4.88 15.63
N LYS A 278 -10.69 4.08 14.56
CA LYS A 278 -10.07 4.41 13.27
C LYS A 278 -10.73 5.65 12.66
N GLU A 279 -12.06 5.77 12.71
CA GLU A 279 -12.77 6.95 12.23
C GLU A 279 -12.38 8.21 13.03
N GLU A 280 -12.27 8.11 14.36
CA GLU A 280 -11.80 9.21 15.20
C GLU A 280 -10.36 9.65 14.85
N ALA A 281 -9.46 8.67 14.65
CA ALA A 281 -8.09 8.92 14.22
C ALA A 281 -8.05 9.60 12.83
N GLU A 282 -8.86 9.13 11.88
CA GLU A 282 -8.98 9.74 10.56
C GLU A 282 -9.56 11.16 10.62
N GLN A 283 -10.48 11.43 11.56
CA GLN A 283 -11.05 12.75 11.77
C GLN A 283 -9.98 13.75 12.24
N VAL A 284 -9.18 13.42 13.25
CA VAL A 284 -8.11 14.33 13.73
C VAL A 284 -7.01 14.51 12.68
N LEU A 285 -6.70 13.46 11.91
CA LEU A 285 -5.82 13.54 10.75
C LEU A 285 -6.37 14.50 9.69
N GLY A 286 -7.67 14.42 9.38
CA GLY A 286 -8.35 15.31 8.45
C GLY A 286 -8.32 16.76 8.92
N GLN A 287 -8.58 17.02 10.20
CA GLN A 287 -8.51 18.35 10.79
C GLN A 287 -7.09 18.94 10.71
N ALA A 288 -6.07 18.15 11.03
CA ALA A 288 -4.67 18.57 10.92
C ALA A 288 -4.29 18.87 9.46
N ARG A 289 -4.68 18.01 8.51
CA ARG A 289 -4.46 18.23 7.06
C ARG A 289 -5.12 19.52 6.59
N ALA A 290 -6.37 19.77 6.98
CA ALA A 290 -7.07 21.00 6.62
C ALA A 290 -6.32 22.24 7.13
N LYS A 291 -5.85 22.23 8.38
CA LYS A 291 -5.00 23.32 8.92
C LYS A 291 -3.72 23.50 8.11
N LEU A 292 -3.02 22.40 7.77
CA LEU A 292 -1.82 22.45 6.93
C LEU A 292 -2.07 23.03 5.53
N GLU A 293 -3.25 22.82 4.95
CA GLU A 293 -3.58 23.37 3.62
C GLU A 293 -3.77 24.90 3.65
N THR A 294 -4.21 25.47 4.78
CA THR A 294 -4.33 26.93 4.96
C THR A 294 -2.98 27.66 5.01
N TRP A 295 -1.88 26.92 5.06
CA TRP A 295 -0.54 27.43 5.32
C TRP A 295 0.34 27.65 4.08
N LYS A 296 -0.25 27.51 2.88
CA LYS A 296 0.45 27.66 1.59
C LYS A 296 1.00 29.06 1.31
N GLU A 297 0.42 30.09 1.92
CA GLU A 297 0.87 31.47 1.72
C GLU A 297 2.12 31.78 2.55
N ALA A 298 3.14 32.33 1.88
CA ALA A 298 4.37 32.79 2.52
C ALA A 298 4.14 34.18 3.15
N PRO A 299 4.29 34.33 4.49
CA PRO A 299 4.17 35.62 5.13
C PRO A 299 5.42 36.49 4.85
N TYR A 300 5.22 37.78 4.59
CA TYR A 300 6.30 38.73 4.28
C TYR A 300 6.45 39.87 5.31
N THR A 301 5.57 39.95 6.30
CA THR A 301 5.67 40.93 7.39
C THR A 301 6.00 40.24 8.72
N MET A 302 6.66 40.98 9.61
CA MET A 302 7.03 40.50 10.95
C MET A 302 5.80 40.03 11.75
N ASP A 303 4.72 40.82 11.74
CA ASP A 303 3.46 40.47 12.42
C ASP A 303 2.81 39.23 11.82
N ALA A 304 2.85 39.07 10.49
CA ALA A 304 2.31 37.88 9.84
C ALA A 304 3.12 36.62 10.20
N ILE A 305 4.45 36.72 10.27
CA ILE A 305 5.32 35.61 10.69
C ILE A 305 5.06 35.24 12.15
N GLN A 306 4.98 36.22 13.05
CA GLN A 306 4.70 35.97 14.47
C GLN A 306 3.33 35.29 14.66
N LYS A 307 2.32 35.73 13.90
CA LYS A 307 1.00 35.07 13.86
C LYS A 307 1.13 33.62 13.38
N LYS A 308 1.86 33.36 12.29
CA LYS A 308 2.08 31.99 11.78
C LYS A 308 2.87 31.10 12.75
N ILE A 309 3.82 31.63 13.51
CA ILE A 309 4.51 30.89 14.58
C ILE A 309 3.49 30.46 15.64
N THR A 310 2.63 31.38 16.08
CA THR A 310 1.62 31.10 17.10
C THR A 310 0.61 30.05 16.63
N GLU A 311 0.11 30.17 15.39
CA GLU A 311 -0.77 29.17 14.76
C GLU A 311 -0.11 27.79 14.67
N THR A 312 1.19 27.74 14.30
CA THR A 312 1.94 26.49 14.18
C THR A 312 2.14 25.82 15.55
N LYS A 313 2.49 26.61 16.58
CA LYS A 313 2.63 26.13 17.97
C LYS A 313 1.30 25.62 18.53
N GLN A 314 0.18 26.26 18.17
CA GLN A 314 -1.14 25.78 18.55
C GLN A 314 -1.45 24.43 17.89
N LEU A 315 -1.18 24.25 16.59
CA LEU A 315 -1.36 22.95 15.95
C LEU A 315 -0.45 21.87 16.56
N ALA A 316 0.81 22.21 16.89
CA ALA A 316 1.71 21.28 17.57
C ALA A 316 1.16 20.83 18.94
N LYS A 317 0.50 21.73 19.68
CA LYS A 317 -0.19 21.40 20.93
C LYS A 317 -1.42 20.52 20.69
N ASP A 318 -2.24 20.84 19.68
CA ASP A 318 -3.41 20.06 19.31
C ASP A 318 -3.01 18.63 18.94
N LEU A 319 -1.95 18.44 18.14
CA LEU A 319 -1.42 17.13 17.78
C LEU A 319 -1.04 16.30 19.01
N ARG A 320 -0.40 16.90 20.02
CA ARG A 320 -0.10 16.21 21.28
C ARG A 320 -1.35 15.74 22.02
N GLN A 321 -2.44 16.50 21.93
CA GLN A 321 -3.72 16.13 22.55
C GLN A 321 -4.43 15.02 21.77
N TRP A 322 -4.37 15.07 20.44
CA TRP A 322 -4.99 14.10 19.54
C TRP A 322 -4.20 12.79 19.38
N GLN A 323 -2.97 12.72 19.94
CA GLN A 323 -2.15 11.50 19.95
C GLN A 323 -2.93 10.30 20.50
N ILE A 324 -3.78 10.52 21.52
CA ILE A 324 -4.59 9.46 22.13
C ILE A 324 -5.53 8.78 21.12
N ASN A 325 -6.08 9.52 20.15
CA ASN A 325 -6.99 8.94 19.15
C ASN A 325 -6.24 7.95 18.25
N VAL A 326 -5.00 8.28 17.87
CA VAL A 326 -4.14 7.39 17.08
C VAL A 326 -3.66 6.20 17.90
N ASP A 327 -3.30 6.42 19.17
CA ASP A 327 -2.85 5.36 20.07
C ASP A 327 -3.96 4.32 20.32
N VAL A 328 -5.19 4.76 20.61
CA VAL A 328 -6.34 3.86 20.81
C VAL A 328 -6.64 3.05 19.56
N ALA A 329 -6.63 3.69 18.37
CA ALA A 329 -6.83 2.97 17.12
C ALA A 329 -5.73 1.92 16.87
N ASN A 330 -4.47 2.25 17.20
CA ASN A 330 -3.34 1.33 17.09
C ASN A 330 -3.44 0.17 18.10
N ASP A 331 -3.82 0.42 19.34
CA ASP A 331 -3.96 -0.62 20.37
C ASP A 331 -5.05 -1.63 20.00
N LEU A 332 -6.19 -1.14 19.50
CA LEU A 332 -7.27 -1.99 19.00
C LEU A 332 -6.84 -2.76 17.74
N ALA A 333 -6.09 -2.14 16.84
CA ALA A 333 -5.52 -2.84 15.69
C ALA A 333 -4.59 -3.97 16.13
N LEU A 334 -3.69 -3.73 17.08
CA LEU A 334 -2.77 -4.74 17.62
C LEU A 334 -3.52 -5.89 18.29
N LYS A 335 -4.62 -5.60 18.99
CA LYS A 335 -5.53 -6.61 19.52
C LYS A 335 -6.06 -7.51 18.39
N LEU A 336 -6.61 -6.91 17.34
CA LEU A 336 -7.13 -7.66 16.18
C LEU A 336 -6.07 -8.53 15.51
N LEU A 337 -4.87 -7.97 15.28
CA LEU A 337 -3.76 -8.68 14.64
C LEU A 337 -3.27 -9.88 15.48
N ARG A 338 -3.30 -9.76 16.80
CA ARG A 338 -2.86 -10.81 17.73
C ARG A 338 -3.92 -11.90 17.86
N ASP A 339 -5.16 -11.51 18.20
CA ASP A 339 -6.21 -12.44 18.61
C ASP A 339 -6.84 -13.17 17.41
N TYR A 340 -6.72 -12.62 16.20
CA TYR A 340 -7.30 -13.17 14.96
C TYR A 340 -6.25 -13.48 13.88
N SER A 341 -5.02 -13.82 14.28
CA SER A 341 -3.92 -14.13 13.36
C SER A 341 -4.14 -15.33 12.42
N ALA A 342 -5.13 -16.18 12.72
CA ALA A 342 -5.52 -17.31 11.87
C ALA A 342 -6.41 -16.91 10.66
N ASP A 343 -6.99 -15.71 10.72
CA ASP A 343 -7.86 -15.10 9.71
C ASP A 343 -7.09 -14.05 8.86
N ASP A 344 -7.73 -13.47 7.84
CA ASP A 344 -7.06 -12.47 6.99
C ASP A 344 -7.04 -11.11 7.67
N THR A 345 -5.84 -10.72 8.14
CA THR A 345 -5.59 -9.47 8.88
C THR A 345 -5.01 -8.34 8.02
N ARG A 346 -4.87 -8.54 6.70
CA ARG A 346 -4.18 -7.58 5.80
C ARG A 346 -4.85 -6.22 5.77
N LYS A 347 -6.18 -6.17 5.81
CA LYS A 347 -6.97 -4.93 5.81
C LYS A 347 -6.64 -4.07 7.02
N VAL A 348 -6.64 -4.66 8.22
CA VAL A 348 -6.29 -3.99 9.47
C VAL A 348 -4.85 -3.45 9.39
N HIS A 349 -3.91 -4.29 8.96
CA HIS A 349 -2.50 -3.90 8.82
C HIS A 349 -2.32 -2.67 7.92
N MET A 350 -2.85 -2.74 6.69
CA MET A 350 -2.73 -1.68 5.69
C MET A 350 -3.33 -0.36 6.16
N ILE A 351 -4.53 -0.40 6.76
CA ILE A 351 -5.21 0.80 7.25
C ILE A 351 -4.41 1.44 8.40
N THR A 352 -3.96 0.62 9.35
CA THR A 352 -3.17 1.09 10.49
C THR A 352 -1.83 1.70 10.05
N GLU A 353 -1.14 1.08 9.10
CA GLU A 353 0.09 1.65 8.51
C GLU A 353 -0.18 2.99 7.83
N ASN A 354 -1.27 3.12 7.09
CA ASN A 354 -1.63 4.37 6.42
C ASN A 354 -1.94 5.50 7.43
N ILE A 355 -2.68 5.20 8.50
CA ILE A 355 -2.94 6.15 9.60
C ILE A 355 -1.62 6.61 10.23
N ASN A 356 -0.72 5.66 10.55
CA ASN A 356 0.57 5.97 11.17
C ASN A 356 1.50 6.76 10.24
N ALA A 357 1.57 6.41 8.96
CA ALA A 357 2.35 7.15 7.97
C ALA A 357 1.82 8.58 7.79
N SER A 358 0.50 8.73 7.75
CA SER A 358 -0.19 10.03 7.70
C SER A 358 0.13 10.88 8.93
N TRP A 359 0.03 10.29 10.13
CA TRP A 359 0.32 10.95 11.41
C TRP A 359 1.77 11.43 11.47
N ALA A 360 2.72 10.55 11.15
CA ALA A 360 4.15 10.88 11.12
C ALA A 360 4.48 12.00 10.12
N SER A 361 3.87 11.96 8.93
CA SER A 361 4.04 12.99 7.90
C SER A 361 3.53 14.37 8.37
N ILE A 362 2.37 14.41 9.03
CA ILE A 362 1.82 15.65 9.59
C ILE A 362 2.75 16.22 10.67
N HIS A 363 3.21 15.38 11.60
CA HIS A 363 4.17 15.80 12.63
C HIS A 363 5.44 16.38 12.03
N LYS A 364 6.01 15.70 11.03
CA LYS A 364 7.20 16.17 10.31
C LYS A 364 6.95 17.54 9.67
N ARG A 365 5.86 17.71 8.93
CA ARG A 365 5.51 19.00 8.27
C ARG A 365 5.32 20.14 9.27
N VAL A 366 4.70 19.88 10.41
CA VAL A 366 4.53 20.89 11.47
C VAL A 366 5.89 21.28 12.04
N SER A 367 6.76 20.32 12.34
CA SER A 367 8.10 20.58 12.88
C SER A 367 8.99 21.34 11.89
N GLU A 368 9.02 20.94 10.62
CA GLU A 368 9.77 21.63 9.57
C GLU A 368 9.30 23.08 9.39
N ARG A 369 7.98 23.30 9.45
CA ARG A 369 7.42 24.65 9.35
C ARG A 369 7.76 25.50 10.56
N GLU A 370 7.67 24.95 11.77
CA GLU A 370 8.06 25.66 12.99
C GLU A 370 9.50 26.14 12.90
N ALA A 371 10.43 25.26 12.53
CA ALA A 371 11.84 25.61 12.33
C ALA A 371 12.04 26.68 11.25
N ALA A 372 11.36 26.57 10.11
CA ALA A 372 11.47 27.53 9.02
C ALA A 372 10.94 28.93 9.41
N LEU A 373 9.82 29.00 10.12
CA LEU A 373 9.24 30.26 10.58
C LEU A 373 10.11 30.92 11.66
N GLU A 374 10.66 30.13 12.59
CA GLU A 374 11.57 30.64 13.63
C GLU A 374 12.87 31.19 13.03
N GLU A 375 13.44 30.51 12.03
CA GLU A 375 14.61 31.03 11.33
C GLU A 375 14.30 32.30 10.52
N THR A 376 13.16 32.33 9.81
CA THR A 376 12.74 33.52 9.07
C THR A 376 12.52 34.71 10.01
N HIS A 377 11.88 34.47 11.16
CA HIS A 377 11.70 35.48 12.20
C HIS A 377 13.04 36.01 12.71
N ARG A 378 14.00 35.12 12.99
CA ARG A 378 15.36 35.49 13.43
C ARG A 378 16.07 36.35 12.38
N LEU A 379 16.00 35.97 11.10
CA LEU A 379 16.61 36.74 10.00
C LEU A 379 16.00 38.13 9.86
N LEU A 380 14.67 38.25 9.97
CA LEU A 380 13.99 39.55 9.93
C LEU A 380 14.34 40.45 11.11
N GLN A 381 14.59 39.88 12.29
CA GLN A 381 15.08 40.64 13.44
C GLN A 381 16.52 41.14 13.24
N GLN A 382 17.36 40.33 12.58
CA GLN A 382 18.77 40.64 12.37
C GLN A 382 18.99 41.65 11.23
N PHE A 383 18.17 41.61 10.19
CA PHE A 383 18.38 42.40 8.97
C PHE A 383 18.49 43.93 9.21
N PRO A 384 17.62 44.58 10.02
CA PRO A 384 17.76 46.01 10.28
C PRO A 384 19.07 46.37 10.99
N LEU A 385 19.53 45.51 11.91
CA LEU A 385 20.78 45.71 12.65
C LEU A 385 22.00 45.61 11.73
N ASP A 386 21.98 44.66 10.80
CA ASP A 386 23.05 44.49 9.82
C ASP A 386 23.04 45.62 8.79
N LEU A 387 21.85 46.09 8.39
CA LEU A 387 21.70 47.24 7.52
C LEU A 387 22.24 48.53 8.16
N GLU A 388 21.93 48.78 9.44
CA GLU A 388 22.45 49.93 10.18
C GLU A 388 23.97 49.92 10.23
N LYS A 389 24.58 48.77 10.56
CA LYS A 389 26.05 48.62 10.56
C LYS A 389 26.64 48.87 9.17
N PHE A 390 26.01 48.35 8.12
CA PHE A 390 26.47 48.55 6.75
C PHE A 390 26.41 50.03 6.32
N LEU A 391 25.32 50.72 6.64
CA LEU A 391 25.15 52.15 6.34
C LEU A 391 26.15 53.02 7.11
N ALA A 392 26.43 52.68 8.37
CA ALA A 392 27.46 53.37 9.16
C ALA A 392 28.86 53.19 8.53
N TRP A 393 29.22 51.95 8.18
CA TRP A 393 30.47 51.66 7.48
C TRP A 393 30.57 52.39 6.13
N LEU A 394 29.49 52.41 5.35
CA LEU A 394 29.44 53.10 4.06
C LEU A 394 29.70 54.60 4.22
N THR A 395 29.12 55.21 5.25
CA THR A 395 29.29 56.64 5.57
C THR A 395 30.74 56.95 5.97
N GLU A 396 31.37 56.09 6.77
CA GLU A 396 32.78 56.23 7.15
C GLU A 396 33.71 56.08 5.93
N ALA A 397 33.43 55.11 5.05
CA ALA A 397 34.18 54.90 3.82
C ALA A 397 34.06 56.11 2.87
N GLU A 398 32.86 56.66 2.69
CA GLU A 398 32.63 57.87 1.89
C GLU A 398 33.35 59.08 2.48
N THR A 399 33.29 59.26 3.80
CA THR A 399 34.01 60.34 4.50
C THR A 399 35.52 60.22 4.29
N THR A 400 36.08 59.02 4.43
CA THR A 400 37.50 58.75 4.20
C THR A 400 37.91 59.04 2.76
N ALA A 401 37.11 58.59 1.79
CA ALA A 401 37.36 58.85 0.37
C ALA A 401 37.36 60.35 0.05
N ASN A 402 36.41 61.11 0.60
CA ASN A 402 36.33 62.56 0.44
C ASN A 402 37.57 63.25 1.03
N VAL A 403 38.02 62.85 2.22
CA VAL A 403 39.25 63.39 2.84
C VAL A 403 40.49 63.09 2.00
N LEU A 404 40.60 61.87 1.46
CA LEU A 404 41.72 61.50 0.58
C LEU A 404 41.69 62.27 -0.74
N GLN A 405 40.51 62.49 -1.32
CA GLN A 405 40.34 63.30 -2.52
C GLN A 405 40.76 64.76 -2.28
N ASP A 406 40.33 65.36 -1.18
CA ASP A 406 40.71 66.72 -0.78
C ASP A 406 42.22 66.83 -0.54
N ALA A 407 42.81 65.84 0.15
CA ALA A 407 44.26 65.77 0.37
C ALA A 407 45.02 65.67 -0.96
N THR A 408 44.58 64.82 -1.89
CA THR A 408 45.18 64.66 -3.21
C THR A 408 45.07 65.95 -4.03
N HIS A 409 43.91 66.62 -4.00
CA HIS A 409 43.73 67.90 -4.68
C HIS A 409 44.66 68.98 -4.12
N LYS A 410 44.78 69.05 -2.79
CA LYS A 410 45.67 70.00 -2.11
C LYS A 410 47.15 69.74 -2.39
N GLU A 411 47.57 68.47 -2.43
CA GLU A 411 48.94 68.08 -2.78
C GLU A 411 49.28 68.50 -4.21
N ARG A 412 48.38 68.25 -5.17
CA ARG A 412 48.56 68.67 -6.57
C ARG A 412 48.72 70.19 -6.72
N LEU A 413 47.92 70.98 -6.00
CA LEU A 413 48.06 72.45 -5.98
C LEU A 413 49.39 72.91 -5.39
N LEU A 414 49.90 72.21 -4.38
CA LEU A 414 51.20 72.50 -3.77
C LEU A 414 52.36 72.14 -4.71
N GLU A 415 52.26 71.04 -5.46
CA GLU A 415 53.22 70.66 -6.50
C GLU A 415 53.26 71.69 -7.64
N ASP A 416 52.10 72.09 -8.16
CA ASP A 416 52.00 73.12 -9.21
C ASP A 416 52.58 74.47 -8.72
N SER A 417 52.28 74.88 -7.48
CA SER A 417 52.82 76.11 -6.89
C SER A 417 54.34 76.06 -6.69
N LYS A 418 54.89 74.90 -6.32
CA LYS A 418 56.35 74.70 -6.25
C LYS A 418 56.97 74.74 -7.64
N GLY A 419 56.38 74.08 -8.63
CA GLY A 419 56.84 74.12 -10.02
C GLY A 419 56.89 75.54 -10.59
N VAL A 420 55.85 76.33 -10.33
CA VAL A 420 55.78 77.75 -10.72
C VAL A 420 56.87 78.59 -10.03
N ARG A 421 57.14 78.38 -8.74
CA ARG A 421 58.22 79.09 -8.03
C ARG A 421 59.61 78.71 -8.54
N GLU A 422 59.83 77.44 -8.85
CA GLU A 422 61.12 76.97 -9.38
C GLU A 422 61.36 77.51 -10.80
N LEU A 423 60.34 77.52 -11.65
CA LEU A 423 60.37 78.17 -12.97
C LEU A 423 60.68 79.67 -12.86
N MET A 424 60.06 80.38 -11.92
CA MET A 424 60.37 81.81 -11.70
C MET A 424 61.81 82.05 -11.22
N LYS A 425 62.38 81.13 -10.44
CA LYS A 425 63.81 81.20 -10.04
C LYS A 425 64.77 80.99 -11.21
N GLN A 426 64.40 80.21 -12.20
CA GLN A 426 65.21 80.00 -13.41
C GLN A 426 65.19 81.21 -14.37
N TRP A 427 64.28 82.16 -14.14
CA TRP A 427 64.09 83.36 -14.97
C TRP A 427 64.70 84.64 -14.35
N GLN A 428 65.25 84.57 -13.15
CA GLN A 428 66.14 85.59 -12.56
C GLN A 428 67.60 85.19 -12.79
#